data_AF-S4Y332-F1
#
_entry.id   AF-S4Y332-F1
#
_cell.length_a   1.000
_cell.length_b   1.000
_cell.length_c   1.000
_cell.angle_alpha   90.00
_cell.angle_beta   90.00
_cell.angle_gamma   90.00
#
_symmetry.space_group_name_H-M   'P 1'
#
loop_
_entity.id
_entity.type
_entity.pdbx_description
1 polymer ?
#
loop_
_entity_poly.entity_id
_entity_poly.type
_entity_poly.pdbx_seq_one_letter_code
_entity_poly.pdbx_strand_id
1 'polypeptide(L)'
;MSRKLADVDSVRFALALGLAALAHPGLAGTANAAPQTITNGTQFRDTSGNVVHAHGGGVIKVGDDYYWFGENRATKYVDVYRSTDLKSWQFRNHVLTPSAHAELRSANIERPKVIYNSSTGQYVMWMHKENATDYGEARAAVATSSTVDGSYTYRGSFRPLGHMSRDITLFKDDDGAAYMISAARDRTPAAATTASSRGTAASASTWSAARPPTARP
;
A
#
# COMPACT_ATOMS: atom_id res chain seq x y z
N MET A 1 33.98 -77.11 4.01
CA MET A 1 33.69 -76.17 2.90
C MET A 1 34.48 -74.88 3.13
N SER A 2 34.97 -74.30 2.04
CA SER A 2 36.04 -73.31 1.86
C SER A 2 36.12 -72.08 2.78
N ARG A 3 37.34 -71.83 3.31
CA ARG A 3 38.26 -70.66 3.11
C ARG A 3 37.61 -69.29 2.85
N LYS A 4 38.01 -68.12 3.39
CA LYS A 4 39.35 -67.50 3.67
C LYS A 4 39.07 -66.20 4.50
N LEU A 5 39.82 -65.84 5.55
CA LEU A 5 40.90 -64.81 5.62
C LEU A 5 40.56 -63.46 4.93
N ALA A 6 40.88 -62.25 5.38
CA ALA A 6 41.50 -61.60 6.55
C ALA A 6 41.46 -60.07 6.26
N ASP A 7 41.53 -59.20 7.28
CA ASP A 7 42.18 -57.84 7.28
C ASP A 7 41.75 -57.13 8.58
N VAL A 8 42.58 -56.85 9.59
CA VAL A 8 43.76 -55.95 9.74
C VAL A 8 43.52 -54.49 9.29
N ASP A 9 43.84 -53.58 10.23
CA ASP A 9 44.11 -52.14 10.11
C ASP A 9 43.00 -51.17 9.68
N SER A 10 42.68 -50.23 10.57
CA SER A 10 43.14 -48.83 10.41
C SER A 10 42.47 -47.89 11.41
N VAL A 11 43.30 -47.32 12.29
CA VAL A 11 43.04 -46.07 13.02
C VAL A 11 42.66 -44.97 12.02
N ARG A 12 41.57 -44.25 12.25
CA ARG A 12 41.30 -42.97 11.56
C ARG A 12 40.93 -41.89 12.56
N PHE A 13 41.95 -41.17 12.99
CA PHE A 13 41.86 -39.77 13.41
C PHE A 13 41.42 -38.94 12.20
N ALA A 14 40.24 -38.31 12.26
CA ALA A 14 39.85 -37.30 11.28
C ALA A 14 40.21 -35.92 11.82
N LEU A 15 41.20 -35.31 11.17
CA LEU A 15 41.68 -33.95 11.37
C LEU A 15 40.64 -32.97 10.80
N ALA A 16 40.01 -32.15 11.65
CA ALA A 16 39.16 -31.05 11.20
C ALA A 16 40.06 -29.87 10.78
N LEU A 17 40.29 -29.71 9.47
CA LEU A 17 40.84 -28.46 8.93
C LEU A 17 39.73 -27.42 8.85
N GLY A 18 39.90 -26.32 9.61
CA GLY A 18 39.07 -25.13 9.50
C GLY A 18 39.32 -24.39 8.19
N LEU A 19 38.25 -24.06 7.48
CA LEU A 19 38.26 -23.03 6.43
C LEU A 19 37.84 -21.70 7.06
N ALA A 20 38.81 -20.87 7.42
CA ALA A 20 38.58 -19.46 7.67
C ALA A 20 38.44 -18.77 6.30
N ALA A 21 37.21 -18.55 5.84
CA ALA A 21 36.95 -17.71 4.68
C ALA A 21 37.27 -16.24 5.06
N LEU A 22 38.34 -15.70 4.49
CA LEU A 22 38.61 -14.25 4.55
C LEU A 22 37.49 -13.51 3.84
N ALA A 23 36.58 -12.92 4.62
CA ALA A 23 35.65 -11.92 4.13
C ALA A 23 36.44 -10.70 3.66
N HIS A 24 36.67 -10.60 2.35
CA HIS A 24 37.15 -9.38 1.74
C HIS A 24 36.04 -8.34 1.83
N PRO A 25 36.30 -7.12 2.33
CA PRO A 25 35.37 -6.00 2.15
C PRO A 25 35.44 -5.58 0.68
N GLY A 26 34.80 -6.38 -0.17
CA GLY A 26 34.59 -6.06 -1.58
C GLY A 26 33.66 -4.88 -1.66
N LEU A 27 34.21 -3.76 -2.14
CA LEU A 27 33.55 -2.58 -2.68
C LEU A 27 32.03 -2.77 -2.88
N ALA A 28 31.23 -2.28 -1.93
CA ALA A 28 29.82 -2.05 -2.18
C ALA A 28 29.73 -0.94 -3.23
N GLY A 29 29.73 -1.33 -4.50
CA GLY A 29 29.47 -0.40 -5.61
C GLY A 29 28.14 0.28 -5.35
N THR A 30 28.10 1.60 -5.51
CA THR A 30 26.83 2.35 -5.45
C THR A 30 25.93 1.80 -6.55
N ALA A 31 24.84 1.13 -6.17
CA ALA A 31 23.84 0.68 -7.13
C ALA A 31 23.27 1.91 -7.84
N ASN A 32 23.61 2.07 -9.12
CA ASN A 32 23.15 3.17 -9.94
C ASN A 32 22.10 2.61 -10.91
N ALA A 33 20.82 2.86 -10.63
CA ALA A 33 19.76 2.44 -11.53
C ALA A 33 19.86 3.25 -12.83
N ALA A 34 19.82 2.58 -13.97
CA ALA A 34 19.80 3.27 -15.26
C ALA A 34 18.58 4.22 -15.33
N PRO A 35 18.75 5.46 -15.81
CA PRO A 35 17.64 6.39 -15.94
C PRO A 35 16.49 5.79 -16.76
N GLN A 36 15.27 5.95 -16.27
CA GLN A 36 14.06 5.50 -16.96
C GLN A 36 13.34 6.68 -17.59
N THR A 37 13.20 6.66 -18.92
CA THR A 37 12.37 7.65 -19.63
C THR A 37 10.89 7.24 -19.57
N ILE A 38 10.05 8.13 -19.03
CA ILE A 38 8.59 8.05 -19.07
C ILE A 38 8.08 9.05 -20.12
N THR A 39 7.32 8.55 -21.10
CA THR A 39 6.72 9.40 -22.13
C THR A 39 5.34 9.85 -21.69
N ASN A 40 5.19 11.15 -21.39
CA ASN A 40 3.89 11.71 -21.02
C ASN A 40 2.95 11.79 -22.22
N GLY A 41 1.63 11.73 -21.95
CA GLY A 41 0.59 11.84 -22.99
C GLY A 41 0.35 10.56 -23.80
N THR A 42 1.05 9.46 -23.50
CA THR A 42 0.80 8.14 -24.08
C THR A 42 0.14 7.21 -23.07
N GLN A 43 -0.57 6.20 -23.57
CA GLN A 43 -1.21 5.21 -22.71
C GLN A 43 -0.15 4.28 -22.09
N PHE A 44 -0.12 4.22 -20.76
CA PHE A 44 0.76 3.28 -20.05
C PHE A 44 0.17 1.87 -20.14
N ARG A 45 1.06 0.92 -20.43
CA ARG A 45 0.74 -0.50 -20.49
C ARG A 45 1.54 -1.27 -19.45
N ASP A 46 0.93 -2.28 -18.88
CA ASP A 46 1.59 -3.21 -17.99
C ASP A 46 2.49 -4.19 -18.76
N THR A 47 3.23 -5.03 -18.03
CA THR A 47 4.13 -6.05 -18.62
C THR A 47 3.42 -7.10 -19.46
N SER A 48 2.09 -7.20 -19.37
CA SER A 48 1.25 -8.10 -20.17
C SER A 48 0.63 -7.38 -21.38
N GLY A 49 0.94 -6.10 -21.59
CA GLY A 49 0.44 -5.29 -22.68
C GLY A 49 -0.95 -4.69 -22.42
N ASN A 50 -1.55 -4.91 -21.26
CA ASN A 50 -2.87 -4.34 -20.92
C ASN A 50 -2.72 -2.89 -20.48
N VAL A 51 -3.79 -2.12 -20.59
CA VAL A 51 -3.82 -0.73 -20.11
C VAL A 51 -3.71 -0.69 -18.59
N VAL A 52 -2.85 0.19 -18.08
CA VAL A 52 -2.75 0.44 -16.63
C VAL A 52 -3.97 1.25 -16.17
N HIS A 53 -4.69 0.70 -15.19
CA HIS A 53 -5.85 1.31 -14.55
C HIS A 53 -5.54 1.63 -13.09
N ALA A 54 -4.73 2.67 -12.86
CA ALA A 54 -4.37 3.13 -11.52
C ALA A 54 -4.60 4.65 -11.37
N HIS A 55 -5.81 5.11 -11.72
CA HIS A 55 -6.13 6.53 -11.73
C HIS A 55 -6.25 7.09 -10.31
N GLY A 56 -5.93 8.38 -10.14
CA GLY A 56 -6.09 9.11 -8.87
C GLY A 56 -5.30 8.59 -7.67
N GLY A 57 -4.55 7.49 -7.82
CA GLY A 57 -4.02 6.72 -6.72
C GLY A 57 -2.68 7.21 -6.18
N GLY A 58 -1.81 6.29 -5.79
CA GLY A 58 -0.52 6.61 -5.18
C GLY A 58 0.46 5.45 -5.25
N VAL A 59 1.74 5.77 -5.08
CA VAL A 59 2.84 4.79 -5.10
C VAL A 59 3.43 4.68 -3.70
N ILE A 60 3.62 3.45 -3.21
CA ILE A 60 4.38 3.18 -1.99
C ILE A 60 5.58 2.29 -2.29
N LYS A 61 6.67 2.48 -1.55
CA LYS A 61 7.83 1.59 -1.60
C LYS A 61 7.74 0.54 -0.48
N VAL A 62 7.96 -0.73 -0.82
CA VAL A 62 8.01 -1.86 0.12
C VAL A 62 9.20 -2.74 -0.26
N GLY A 63 10.22 -2.77 0.60
CA GLY A 63 11.50 -3.39 0.24
C GLY A 63 12.08 -2.75 -1.03
N ASP A 64 12.49 -3.59 -1.98
CA ASP A 64 13.07 -3.13 -3.25
C ASP A 64 12.01 -2.66 -4.26
N ASP A 65 10.74 -2.95 -3.99
CA ASP A 65 9.64 -2.75 -4.94
C ASP A 65 8.84 -1.47 -4.68
N TYR A 66 8.22 -0.98 -5.75
CA TYR A 66 7.22 0.08 -5.74
C TYR A 66 5.86 -0.51 -6.11
N TYR A 67 4.82 -0.08 -5.41
CA TYR A 67 3.44 -0.52 -5.60
C TYR A 67 2.57 0.68 -5.94
N TRP A 68 2.03 0.71 -7.16
CA TRP A 68 1.13 1.75 -7.65
C TRP A 68 -0.31 1.29 -7.54
N PHE A 69 -1.02 1.88 -6.59
CA PHE A 69 -2.45 1.70 -6.40
C PHE A 69 -3.22 2.74 -7.19
N GLY A 70 -4.44 2.42 -7.62
CA GLY A 70 -5.37 3.42 -8.11
C GLY A 70 -6.75 2.86 -8.45
N GLU A 71 -7.70 3.77 -8.65
CA GLU A 71 -9.05 3.39 -9.07
C GLU A 71 -9.00 2.86 -10.51
N ASN A 72 -9.72 1.77 -10.77
CA ASN A 72 -9.99 1.29 -12.11
C ASN A 72 -11.33 1.86 -12.56
N ARG A 73 -11.29 2.80 -13.50
CA ARG A 73 -12.48 3.52 -13.98
C ARG A 73 -13.42 2.68 -14.86
N ALA A 74 -12.97 1.52 -15.35
CA ALA A 74 -13.81 0.61 -16.12
C ALA A 74 -14.64 -0.31 -15.21
N THR A 75 -14.04 -0.79 -14.11
CA THR A 75 -14.64 -1.83 -13.26
C THR A 75 -15.04 -1.34 -11.87
N LYS A 76 -14.63 -0.13 -11.49
CA LYS A 76 -14.73 0.41 -10.12
C LYS A 76 -13.94 -0.38 -9.08
N TYR A 77 -12.87 -1.06 -9.50
CA TYR A 77 -11.94 -1.73 -8.59
C TYR A 77 -10.90 -0.73 -8.08
N VAL A 78 -10.18 -1.11 -7.03
CA VAL A 78 -8.86 -0.55 -6.77
C VAL A 78 -7.84 -1.59 -7.21
N ASP A 79 -7.01 -1.23 -8.18
CA ASP A 79 -5.97 -2.10 -8.72
C ASP A 79 -4.62 -1.75 -8.08
N VAL A 80 -3.72 -2.73 -8.06
CA VAL A 80 -2.32 -2.51 -7.71
C VAL A 80 -1.37 -3.12 -8.74
N TYR A 81 -0.33 -2.36 -9.06
CA TYR A 81 0.78 -2.75 -9.92
C TYR A 81 2.09 -2.70 -9.14
N ARG A 82 3.05 -3.56 -9.49
CA ARG A 82 4.39 -3.60 -8.90
C ARG A 82 5.44 -3.22 -9.94
N SER A 83 6.48 -2.49 -9.53
CA SER A 83 7.64 -2.17 -10.35
C SER A 83 8.90 -2.08 -9.50
N THR A 84 10.06 -2.40 -10.08
CA THR A 84 11.38 -2.14 -9.48
C THR A 84 12.05 -0.88 -10.04
N ASP A 85 11.53 -0.31 -11.12
CA ASP A 85 12.15 0.76 -11.91
C ASP A 85 11.24 1.99 -12.13
N LEU A 86 10.03 1.98 -11.54
CA LEU A 86 8.97 2.99 -11.71
C LEU A 86 8.43 3.16 -13.14
N LYS A 87 8.80 2.28 -14.07
CA LYS A 87 8.41 2.33 -15.48
C LYS A 87 7.69 1.08 -15.95
N SER A 88 8.26 -0.08 -15.66
CA SER A 88 7.77 -1.38 -16.03
C SER A 88 6.85 -1.89 -14.92
N TRP A 89 5.55 -1.78 -15.13
CA TRP A 89 4.53 -2.10 -14.13
C TRP A 89 3.92 -3.48 -14.39
N GLN A 90 4.03 -4.39 -13.44
CA GLN A 90 3.37 -5.68 -13.45
C GLN A 90 2.03 -5.58 -12.73
N PHE A 91 0.92 -5.95 -13.37
CA PHE A 91 -0.37 -6.08 -12.67
C PHE A 91 -0.27 -7.15 -11.56
N ARG A 92 -0.85 -6.87 -10.39
CA ARG A 92 -0.79 -7.78 -9.25
C ARG A 92 -2.17 -8.26 -8.83
N ASN A 93 -3.08 -7.34 -8.56
CA ASN A 93 -4.37 -7.70 -7.96
C ASN A 93 -5.41 -6.58 -8.10
N HIS A 94 -6.68 -6.98 -8.06
CA HIS A 94 -7.81 -6.12 -7.75
C HIS A 94 -7.98 -6.11 -6.23
N VAL A 95 -7.23 -5.24 -5.55
CA VAL A 95 -7.10 -5.26 -4.09
C VAL A 95 -8.38 -4.91 -3.35
N LEU A 96 -9.29 -4.15 -3.97
CA LEU A 96 -10.62 -3.87 -3.44
C LEU A 96 -11.64 -3.88 -4.58
N THR A 97 -12.76 -4.57 -4.38
CA THR A 97 -13.81 -4.73 -5.41
C THR A 97 -15.19 -4.32 -4.87
N PRO A 98 -16.15 -3.99 -5.75
CA PRO A 98 -17.55 -3.74 -5.37
C PRO A 98 -18.22 -4.90 -4.62
N SER A 99 -17.74 -6.14 -4.81
CA SER A 99 -18.27 -7.32 -4.11
C SER A 99 -17.72 -7.48 -2.69
N ALA A 100 -16.66 -6.77 -2.32
CA ALA A 100 -16.03 -6.89 -1.00
C ALA A 100 -16.92 -6.44 0.16
N HIS A 101 -17.90 -5.56 -0.10
CA HIS A 101 -18.86 -5.11 0.92
C HIS A 101 -20.14 -4.58 0.27
N ALA A 102 -21.30 -4.71 0.94
CA ALA A 102 -22.58 -4.24 0.42
C ALA A 102 -22.58 -2.73 0.08
N GLU A 103 -21.92 -1.91 0.91
CA GLU A 103 -21.76 -0.47 0.67
C GLU A 103 -20.97 -0.15 -0.60
N LEU A 104 -20.05 -1.02 -1.02
CA LEU A 104 -19.19 -0.78 -2.18
C LEU A 104 -19.85 -1.11 -3.51
N ARG A 105 -20.95 -1.88 -3.51
CA ARG A 105 -21.61 -2.34 -4.75
C ARG A 105 -22.04 -1.20 -5.67
N SER A 106 -22.44 -0.07 -5.07
CA SER A 106 -22.89 1.13 -5.78
C SER A 106 -21.98 2.34 -5.53
N ALA A 107 -20.92 2.20 -4.72
CA ALA A 107 -20.07 3.32 -4.38
C ALA A 107 -19.27 3.83 -5.59
N ASN A 108 -18.96 5.13 -5.57
CA ASN A 108 -17.84 5.68 -6.31
C ASN A 108 -16.64 5.80 -5.36
N ILE A 109 -15.54 5.13 -5.69
CA ILE A 109 -14.30 5.14 -4.90
C ILE A 109 -13.26 5.91 -5.67
N GLU A 110 -12.68 6.91 -5.02
CA GLU A 110 -11.72 7.81 -5.64
C GLU A 110 -10.45 7.95 -4.80
N ARG A 111 -9.35 8.22 -5.50
CA ARG A 111 -8.06 8.58 -4.89
C ARG A 111 -7.55 7.65 -3.78
N PRO A 112 -7.56 6.31 -3.95
CA PRO A 112 -7.03 5.42 -2.94
C PRO A 112 -5.55 5.72 -2.65
N LYS A 113 -5.17 5.72 -1.37
CA LYS A 113 -3.80 5.85 -0.87
C LYS A 113 -3.57 4.78 0.17
N VAL A 114 -2.39 4.17 0.15
CA VAL A 114 -2.01 3.13 1.11
C VAL A 114 -0.82 3.61 1.93
N ILE A 115 -0.79 3.30 3.21
CA ILE A 115 0.39 3.44 4.08
C ILE A 115 0.54 2.19 4.95
N TYR A 116 1.76 1.90 5.39
CA TYR A 116 2.02 0.82 6.34
C TYR A 116 1.98 1.32 7.78
N ASN A 117 1.19 0.64 8.62
CA ASN A 117 1.12 0.87 10.06
C ASN A 117 1.93 -0.20 10.81
N SER A 118 3.12 0.18 11.26
CA SER A 118 4.06 -0.71 11.96
C SER A 118 3.54 -1.23 13.30
N SER A 119 2.65 -0.48 13.98
CA SER A 119 2.08 -0.91 15.27
C SER A 119 1.09 -2.08 15.14
N THR A 120 0.49 -2.24 13.97
CA THR A 120 -0.51 -3.29 13.70
C THR A 120 -0.03 -4.32 12.69
N GLY A 121 1.05 -4.05 11.97
CA GLY A 121 1.53 -4.89 10.87
C GLY A 121 0.68 -4.82 9.61
N GLN A 122 -0.22 -3.83 9.50
CA GLN A 122 -1.21 -3.76 8.42
C GLN A 122 -0.89 -2.64 7.43
N TYR A 123 -1.21 -2.90 6.16
CA TYR A 123 -1.41 -1.86 5.16
C TYR A 123 -2.80 -1.28 5.30
N VAL A 124 -2.88 0.04 5.39
CA VAL A 124 -4.13 0.79 5.58
C VAL A 124 -4.36 1.65 4.36
N MET A 125 -5.47 1.39 3.68
CA MET A 125 -5.94 2.17 2.54
C MET A 125 -6.96 3.20 3.00
N TRP A 126 -6.77 4.45 2.60
CA TRP A 126 -7.77 5.50 2.67
C TRP A 126 -8.20 5.91 1.27
N MET A 127 -9.49 6.21 1.12
CA MET A 127 -10.07 6.60 -0.14
C MET A 127 -11.23 7.58 0.10
N HIS A 128 -11.55 8.36 -0.92
CA HIS A 128 -12.78 9.13 -0.97
C HIS A 128 -13.90 8.20 -1.44
N LYS A 129 -15.05 8.25 -0.77
CA LYS A 129 -16.23 7.47 -1.10
C LYS A 129 -17.45 8.37 -1.25
N GLU A 130 -18.16 8.16 -2.34
CA GLU A 130 -19.49 8.69 -2.60
C GLU A 130 -20.48 7.57 -2.89
N ASN A 131 -21.77 7.92 -2.91
CA ASN A 131 -22.83 7.07 -3.42
C ASN A 131 -22.80 7.04 -4.98
N ALA A 132 -23.79 6.37 -5.60
CA ALA A 132 -23.86 6.26 -7.06
C ALA A 132 -24.43 7.49 -7.78
N THR A 133 -25.13 8.37 -7.06
CA THR A 133 -26.04 9.37 -7.63
C THR A 133 -25.48 10.79 -7.57
N ASP A 134 -24.75 11.13 -6.51
CA ASP A 134 -24.25 12.48 -6.26
C ASP A 134 -23.00 12.47 -5.36
N TYR A 135 -22.42 13.66 -5.15
CA TYR A 135 -21.26 13.90 -4.27
C TYR A 135 -21.68 14.44 -2.89
N GLY A 136 -22.87 14.04 -2.44
CA GLY A 136 -23.50 14.50 -1.21
C GLY A 136 -22.98 13.78 0.04
N GLU A 137 -22.44 12.57 -0.08
CA GLU A 137 -21.92 11.83 1.07
C GLU A 137 -20.60 12.43 1.56
N ALA A 138 -19.66 12.70 0.66
CA ALA A 138 -18.33 13.24 0.94
C ALA A 138 -17.67 12.55 2.14
N ARG A 139 -17.49 11.22 2.03
CA ARG A 139 -16.94 10.39 3.10
C ARG A 139 -15.51 9.96 2.79
N ALA A 140 -14.73 9.81 3.84
CA ALA A 140 -13.54 8.97 3.79
C ALA A 140 -13.95 7.52 4.03
N ALA A 141 -13.28 6.57 3.39
CA ALA A 141 -13.44 5.16 3.64
C ALA A 141 -12.09 4.47 3.87
N VAL A 142 -12.13 3.40 4.67
CA VAL A 142 -10.93 2.69 5.12
C VAL A 142 -11.01 1.22 4.72
N ALA A 143 -9.91 0.67 4.24
CA ALA A 143 -9.74 -0.78 4.07
C ALA A 143 -8.34 -1.20 4.53
N THR A 144 -8.17 -2.47 4.92
CA THR A 144 -6.87 -2.96 5.45
C THR A 144 -6.50 -4.32 4.89
N SER A 145 -5.20 -4.58 4.75
CA SER A 145 -4.63 -5.87 4.39
C SER A 145 -3.36 -6.15 5.20
N SER A 146 -3.03 -7.42 5.43
CA SER A 146 -1.74 -7.81 6.03
C SER A 146 -0.59 -7.82 5.01
N THR A 147 -0.91 -7.81 3.71
CA THR A 147 0.08 -7.72 2.61
C THR A 147 -0.21 -6.53 1.71
N VAL A 148 0.83 -5.97 1.09
CA VAL A 148 0.70 -4.77 0.24
C VAL A 148 -0.26 -5.00 -0.93
N ASP A 149 -0.13 -6.12 -1.64
CA ASP A 149 -0.90 -6.46 -2.84
C ASP A 149 -1.98 -7.54 -2.61
N GLY A 150 -2.32 -7.84 -1.35
CA GLY A 150 -3.40 -8.75 -0.98
C GLY A 150 -4.80 -8.16 -1.17
N SER A 151 -5.83 -8.96 -0.91
CA SER A 151 -7.22 -8.48 -0.89
C SER A 151 -7.51 -7.69 0.39
N TYR A 152 -7.98 -6.46 0.25
CA TYR A 152 -8.23 -5.55 1.35
C TYR A 152 -9.62 -5.78 1.93
N THR A 153 -9.67 -5.90 3.25
CA THR A 153 -10.92 -5.95 4.01
C THR A 153 -11.43 -4.53 4.24
N TYR A 154 -12.61 -4.21 3.71
CA TYR A 154 -13.28 -2.94 3.93
C TYR A 154 -13.69 -2.77 5.40
N ARG A 155 -13.44 -1.59 5.98
CA ARG A 155 -13.69 -1.27 7.40
C ARG A 155 -14.83 -0.26 7.61
N GLY A 156 -15.38 0.30 6.54
CA GLY A 156 -16.47 1.28 6.59
C GLY A 156 -16.07 2.65 6.04
N SER A 157 -17.08 3.52 5.91
CA SER A 157 -16.93 4.93 5.56
C SER A 157 -17.51 5.84 6.64
N PHE A 158 -16.97 7.05 6.75
CA PHE A 158 -17.45 8.08 7.68
C PHE A 158 -16.97 9.47 7.25
N ARG A 159 -17.55 10.50 7.87
CA ARG A 159 -17.07 11.89 7.79
C ARG A 159 -16.07 12.13 8.93
N PRO A 160 -14.77 12.31 8.67
CA PRO A 160 -13.78 12.52 9.73
C PRO A 160 -14.15 13.74 10.58
N LEU A 161 -14.31 13.54 11.88
CA LEU A 161 -14.75 14.58 12.84
C LEU A 161 -16.09 15.25 12.46
N GLY A 162 -16.93 14.57 11.66
CA GLY A 162 -18.19 15.11 11.14
C GLY A 162 -18.06 15.99 9.90
N HIS A 163 -16.84 16.31 9.46
CA HIS A 163 -16.59 17.12 8.27
C HIS A 163 -16.69 16.33 6.97
N MET A 164 -17.08 17.02 5.90
CA MET A 164 -16.94 16.45 4.55
C MET A 164 -15.49 16.09 4.24
N SER A 165 -15.29 14.99 3.53
CA SER A 165 -14.01 14.54 3.00
C SER A 165 -14.19 14.14 1.54
N ARG A 166 -13.70 14.98 0.62
CA ARG A 166 -13.64 14.68 -0.82
C ARG A 166 -12.23 14.28 -1.22
N ASP A 167 -11.63 15.01 -2.17
CA ASP A 167 -10.23 14.88 -2.56
C ASP A 167 -9.33 14.65 -1.36
N ILE A 168 -8.63 13.51 -1.35
CA ILE A 168 -7.90 13.00 -0.21
C ILE A 168 -6.48 12.56 -0.59
N THR A 169 -5.55 12.73 0.36
CA THR A 169 -4.25 12.08 0.35
C THR A 169 -3.81 11.67 1.76
N LEU A 170 -2.73 10.90 1.85
CA LEU A 170 -2.07 10.53 3.10
C LEU A 170 -0.66 11.10 3.14
N PHE A 171 -0.19 11.43 4.34
CA PHE A 171 1.21 11.76 4.63
C PHE A 171 1.64 10.98 5.87
N LYS A 172 2.83 10.36 5.82
CA LYS A 172 3.45 9.73 6.99
C LYS A 172 4.74 10.48 7.26
N ASP A 173 4.82 11.05 8.44
CA ASP A 173 5.94 11.85 8.92
C ASP A 173 7.06 10.95 9.48
N ASP A 174 8.23 11.55 9.67
CA ASP A 174 9.45 10.83 10.08
C ASP A 174 9.37 10.31 11.52
N ASP A 175 8.55 10.93 12.36
CA ASP A 175 8.23 10.46 13.72
C ASP A 175 7.28 9.25 13.75
N GLY A 176 6.83 8.81 12.57
CA GLY A 176 5.91 7.69 12.39
C GLY A 176 4.43 8.07 12.50
N ALA A 177 4.10 9.33 12.81
CA ALA A 177 2.75 9.83 12.73
C ALA A 177 2.27 9.80 11.28
N ALA A 178 0.98 9.52 11.08
CA ALA A 178 0.37 9.63 9.76
C ALA A 178 -0.88 10.50 9.82
N TYR A 179 -1.10 11.20 8.72
CA TYR A 179 -2.07 12.25 8.56
C TYR A 179 -2.91 11.94 7.33
N MET A 180 -4.22 12.08 7.50
CA MET A 180 -5.16 12.11 6.39
C MET A 180 -5.49 13.56 6.09
N ILE A 181 -5.32 13.96 4.83
CA ILE A 181 -5.54 15.32 4.35
C ILE A 181 -6.66 15.25 3.34
N SER A 182 -7.76 15.95 3.58
CA SER A 182 -8.90 15.99 2.65
C SER A 182 -9.49 17.38 2.46
N ALA A 183 -10.05 17.61 1.27
CA ALA A 183 -10.88 18.77 1.00
C ALA A 183 -12.21 18.67 1.77
N ALA A 184 -12.37 19.55 2.74
CA ALA A 184 -13.55 19.68 3.59
C ALA A 184 -14.15 21.07 3.38
N ARG A 185 -15.28 21.17 2.68
CA ARG A 185 -15.92 22.46 2.39
C ARG A 185 -17.26 22.62 3.07
N ASP A 186 -17.28 22.78 4.38
CA ASP A 186 -18.53 23.08 5.08
C ASP A 186 -18.98 24.52 4.76
N ARG A 187 -20.25 24.70 4.43
CA ARG A 187 -20.84 26.01 4.07
C ARG A 187 -21.19 26.85 5.31
N THR A 188 -20.49 26.66 6.43
CA THR A 188 -20.75 27.31 7.73
C THR A 188 -19.51 28.05 8.24
N PRO A 189 -19.62 29.34 8.61
CA PRO A 189 -18.49 30.09 9.15
C PRO A 189 -18.28 29.74 10.64
N ALA A 190 -17.00 29.53 10.98
CA ALA A 190 -16.40 29.48 12.33
C ALA A 190 -16.60 28.22 13.21
N ALA A 191 -15.60 27.34 13.20
CA ALA A 191 -14.84 27.01 14.42
C ALA A 191 -13.43 26.57 14.00
N ALA A 192 -12.42 27.29 14.49
CA ALA A 192 -11.02 27.04 14.17
C ALA A 192 -10.54 25.73 14.80
N THR A 193 -10.08 24.81 13.98
CA THR A 193 -9.04 23.82 14.35
C THR A 193 -7.89 23.98 13.37
N THR A 194 -6.68 24.02 13.92
CA THR A 194 -5.42 24.40 13.27
C THR A 194 -5.11 23.58 12.02
N ALA A 195 -5.41 24.15 10.86
CA ALA A 195 -4.60 24.17 9.64
C ALA A 195 -5.22 25.23 8.70
N SER A 196 -4.90 26.51 8.91
CA SER A 196 -5.21 27.55 7.92
C SER A 196 -4.19 27.42 6.78
N SER A 197 -4.58 27.14 5.55
CA SER A 197 -5.34 28.08 4.72
C SER A 197 -6.34 27.38 3.78
N ARG A 198 -7.63 27.68 3.97
CA ARG A 198 -8.78 27.29 3.12
C ARG A 198 -9.01 25.78 2.97
N GLY A 199 -9.75 25.20 3.92
CA GLY A 199 -10.58 24.01 3.69
C GLY A 199 -9.87 22.66 3.80
N THR A 200 -8.74 22.59 4.49
CA THR A 200 -8.01 21.34 4.73
C THR A 200 -8.37 20.83 6.13
N ALA A 201 -9.06 19.69 6.20
CA ALA A 201 -9.15 18.94 7.44
C ALA A 201 -7.94 17.99 7.50
N ALA A 202 -7.02 18.26 8.42
CA ALA A 202 -5.96 17.31 8.79
C ALA A 202 -6.42 16.59 10.06
N SER A 203 -6.86 15.33 9.94
CA SER A 203 -7.09 14.52 11.13
C SER A 203 -5.78 13.83 11.51
N ALA A 204 -5.11 14.34 12.54
CA ALA A 204 -4.09 13.59 13.27
C ALA A 204 -4.80 12.67 14.25
N SER A 205 -4.86 11.38 13.94
CA SER A 205 -5.30 10.37 14.90
C SER A 205 -4.16 9.38 15.10
N THR A 206 -3.72 9.18 16.35
CA THR A 206 -2.86 8.06 16.71
C THR A 206 -3.60 6.77 16.37
N TRP A 207 -3.07 6.04 15.40
CA TRP A 207 -3.68 4.97 14.60
C TRP A 207 -3.97 3.66 15.35
N SER A 208 -4.39 3.70 16.62
CA SER A 208 -4.67 2.47 17.37
C SER A 208 -6.00 1.81 17.01
N ALA A 209 -6.87 2.45 16.23
CA ALA A 209 -8.13 1.85 15.82
C ALA A 209 -8.55 2.26 14.41
N ALA A 210 -8.29 1.37 13.44
CA ALA A 210 -9.03 1.29 12.19
C ALA A 210 -10.48 0.82 12.45
N ARG A 211 -11.17 1.48 13.39
CA ARG A 211 -12.58 1.27 13.67
C ARG A 211 -13.32 2.58 13.43
N PRO A 212 -14.37 2.60 12.60
CA PRO A 212 -15.31 3.71 12.60
C PRO A 212 -15.84 3.90 14.05
N PRO A 213 -16.13 5.14 14.47
CA PRO A 213 -16.78 5.37 15.75
C PRO A 213 -18.03 4.49 15.80
N THR A 214 -18.12 3.62 16.81
CA THR A 214 -19.33 2.83 17.05
C THR A 214 -20.46 3.83 17.28
N ALA A 215 -21.55 3.68 16.53
CA ALA A 215 -22.78 4.38 16.83
C ALA A 215 -23.12 4.07 18.30
N ARG A 216 -23.15 5.08 19.16
CA ARG A 216 -23.74 4.90 20.50
C ARG A 216 -25.23 4.54 20.30
N PRO A 217 -25.76 3.63 21.13
CA PRO A 217 -27.18 3.28 21.08
C PRO A 217 -28.07 4.51 21.31
#